data_AF-A0AAP0NTL2-F1
#
_entry.id   AF-A0AAP0NTL2-F1
#
_cell.length_a   1.000
_cell.length_b   1.000
_cell.length_c   1.000
_cell.angle_alpha   90.00
_cell.angle_beta   90.00
_cell.angle_gamma   90.00
#
_symmetry.space_group_name_H-M   'P 1'
#
loop_
_entity.id
_entity.type
_entity.pdbx_description
1 polymer ?
#
loop_
_entity_poly.entity_id
_entity_poly.type
_entity_poly.pdbx_seq_one_letter_code
_entity_poly.pdbx_strand_id
1 'polypeptide(L)'
;MLTTMVPELQKDMELMEAYDMAITPKEMFQQQARQERFETIKNLHSCKMTEGASVSPHVLKMKGYVDQLDRLGFPISQELATDLILNSLPESYSQFVMNYNMNNMEKSISSCI
;
A
#
# COMPACT_ATOMS: atom_id res chain seq x y z
N MET A 1 27.60 -30.94 42.31
CA MET A 1 28.63 -30.24 41.51
C MET A 1 27.90 -29.38 40.50
N LEU A 2 27.76 -28.08 40.77
CA LEU A 2 27.14 -27.15 39.83
C LEU A 2 28.26 -26.38 39.15
N THR A 3 28.38 -26.63 37.85
CA THR A 3 29.31 -25.98 36.94
C THR A 3 28.99 -24.49 36.90
N THR A 4 29.83 -23.67 37.51
CA THR A 4 29.80 -22.22 37.30
C THR A 4 30.14 -21.98 35.83
N MET A 5 29.15 -21.55 35.03
CA MET A 5 29.40 -21.15 33.66
C MET A 5 30.43 -20.02 33.66
N VAL A 6 31.37 -20.07 32.71
CA VAL A 6 32.38 -19.02 32.54
C VAL A 6 31.64 -17.70 32.28
N PRO A 7 31.97 -16.60 32.98
CA PRO A 7 31.25 -15.32 32.85
C PRO A 7 31.12 -14.80 31.41
N GLU A 8 32.09 -15.13 30.57
CA GLU A 8 32.11 -14.79 29.14
C GLU A 8 31.02 -15.55 28.37
N LEU A 9 30.84 -16.84 28.63
CA LEU A 9 29.78 -17.66 28.02
C LEU A 9 28.40 -17.18 28.45
N GLN A 10 28.24 -16.77 29.70
CA GLN A 10 26.96 -16.22 30.18
C GLN A 10 26.63 -14.90 29.47
N LYS A 11 27.62 -14.02 29.30
CA LYS A 11 27.46 -12.74 28.62
C LYS A 11 27.13 -12.90 27.13
N ASP A 12 27.73 -13.88 26.45
CA ASP A 12 27.43 -14.19 25.05
C ASP A 12 26.02 -14.75 24.87
N MET A 13 25.55 -15.58 25.82
CA MET A 13 24.17 -16.07 25.83
C MET A 13 23.16 -14.94 26.03
N GLU A 14 23.40 -14.03 26.98
CA GLU A 14 22.55 -12.86 27.22
C GLU A 14 22.51 -11.92 25.99
N LEU A 15 23.64 -11.75 25.29
CA LEU A 15 23.71 -10.97 24.06
C LEU A 15 22.91 -11.60 22.91
N MET A 16 22.99 -12.93 22.77
CA MET A 16 22.23 -13.69 21.77
C MET A 16 20.73 -13.60 22.05
N GLU A 17 20.29 -13.77 23.29
CA GLU A 17 18.88 -13.61 23.68
C GLU A 17 18.35 -12.21 23.40
N ALA A 18 19.13 -11.17 23.72
CA ALA A 18 18.76 -9.79 23.43
C ALA A 18 18.68 -9.50 21.93
N TYR A 19 19.57 -10.10 21.13
CA TYR A 19 19.55 -10.00 19.67
C TYR A 19 18.32 -10.71 19.07
N ASP A 20 18.02 -11.92 19.52
CA ASP A 20 16.84 -12.68 19.07
C ASP A 20 15.53 -11.98 19.45
N MET A 21 15.46 -11.40 20.66
CA MET A 21 14.33 -10.56 21.10
C MET A 21 14.19 -9.29 20.25
N ALA A 22 15.27 -8.75 19.69
CA ALA A 22 15.24 -7.58 18.83
C ALA A 22 14.88 -7.92 17.38
N ILE A 23 15.29 -9.10 16.88
CA ILE A 23 15.00 -9.54 15.51
C ILE A 23 13.57 -10.00 15.34
N THR A 24 13.05 -10.79 16.27
CA THR A 24 11.72 -11.40 16.13
C THR A 24 10.61 -10.36 15.88
N PRO A 25 10.54 -9.24 16.62
CA PRO A 25 9.57 -8.18 16.33
C PRO A 25 9.81 -7.55 14.97
N LYS A 26 11.08 -7.29 14.58
CA LYS A 26 11.43 -6.68 13.30
C LYS A 26 10.94 -7.52 12.12
N GLU A 27 11.11 -8.84 12.18
CA GLU A 27 10.62 -9.76 11.16
C GLU A 27 9.09 -9.78 11.10
N MET A 28 8.42 -9.84 12.26
CA MET A 28 6.95 -9.79 12.34
C MET A 28 6.40 -8.47 11.78
N PHE A 29 6.99 -7.33 12.12
CA PHE A 29 6.60 -6.02 11.58
C PHE A 29 6.79 -5.94 10.07
N GLN A 30 7.89 -6.47 9.54
CA GLN A 30 8.13 -6.52 8.09
C GLN A 30 7.12 -7.42 7.38
N GLN A 31 6.79 -8.58 7.96
CA GLN A 31 5.78 -9.48 7.41
C GLN A 31 4.39 -8.82 7.41
N GLN A 32 4.04 -8.13 8.49
CA GLN A 32 2.79 -7.39 8.60
C GLN A 32 2.72 -6.27 7.57
N ALA A 33 3.76 -5.46 7.41
CA ALA A 33 3.82 -4.41 6.40
C ALA A 33 3.71 -4.99 4.96
N ARG A 34 4.33 -6.14 4.70
CA ARG A 34 4.22 -6.84 3.40
C ARG A 34 2.79 -7.30 3.14
N GLN A 35 2.13 -7.84 4.16
CA GLN A 35 0.74 -8.30 4.06
C GLN A 35 -0.20 -7.12 3.82
N GLU A 36 -0.07 -6.03 4.60
CA GLU A 36 -0.88 -4.83 4.45
C GLU A 36 -0.74 -4.22 3.05
N ARG A 37 0.51 -4.12 2.55
CA ARG A 37 0.76 -3.66 1.18
C ARG A 37 0.09 -4.56 0.15
N PHE A 38 0.19 -5.87 0.30
CA PHE A 38 -0.43 -6.81 -0.62
C PHE A 38 -1.96 -6.69 -0.64
N GLU A 39 -2.59 -6.59 0.54
CA GLU A 39 -4.03 -6.37 0.67
C GLU A 39 -4.46 -5.04 0.06
N THR A 40 -3.69 -3.97 0.28
CA THR A 40 -3.95 -2.65 -0.30
C THR A 40 -3.88 -2.69 -1.84
N ILE A 41 -2.86 -3.31 -2.41
CA ILE A 41 -2.73 -3.49 -3.88
C ILE A 41 -3.89 -4.32 -4.43
N LYS A 42 -4.27 -5.41 -3.74
CA LYS A 42 -5.40 -6.24 -4.13
C LYS A 42 -6.71 -5.45 -4.14
N ASN A 43 -6.95 -4.64 -3.11
CA ASN A 43 -8.14 -3.80 -2.99
C ASN A 43 -8.15 -2.70 -4.06
N LEU A 44 -7.02 -2.06 -4.32
CA LEU A 44 -6.88 -1.06 -5.39
C LEU A 44 -7.20 -1.66 -6.76
N HIS A 45 -6.61 -2.80 -7.10
CA HIS A 45 -6.78 -3.46 -8.40
C HIS A 45 -8.20 -4.01 -8.60
N SER A 46 -8.82 -4.52 -7.54
CA SER A 46 -10.19 -5.07 -7.60
C SER A 46 -11.29 -4.01 -7.45
N CYS A 47 -10.93 -2.76 -7.12
CA CYS A 47 -11.89 -1.67 -6.99
C CYS A 47 -12.46 -1.31 -8.37
N LYS A 48 -13.73 -1.64 -8.60
CA LYS A 48 -14.50 -1.26 -9.79
C LYS A 48 -15.69 -0.41 -9.39
N MET A 49 -15.96 0.64 -10.15
CA MET A 49 -17.10 1.50 -9.89
C MET A 49 -18.39 0.79 -10.30
N THR A 50 -19.45 0.94 -9.52
CA THR A 50 -20.77 0.40 -9.85
C THR A 50 -21.41 1.24 -10.97
N GLU A 51 -22.09 0.56 -11.90
CA GLU A 51 -22.85 1.21 -12.98
C GLU A 51 -23.83 2.26 -12.42
N GLY A 52 -23.84 3.46 -13.00
CA GLY A 52 -24.71 4.56 -12.56
C GLY A 52 -24.33 5.24 -11.23
N ALA A 53 -23.27 4.80 -10.54
CA ALA A 53 -22.77 5.50 -9.35
C ALA A 53 -21.97 6.75 -9.71
N SER A 54 -21.85 7.70 -8.77
CA SER A 54 -21.06 8.92 -8.96
C SER A 54 -19.55 8.62 -9.02
N VAL A 55 -18.83 9.31 -9.91
CA VAL A 55 -17.38 9.18 -10.08
C VAL A 55 -16.61 9.69 -8.86
N SER A 56 -16.97 10.86 -8.32
CA SER A 56 -16.19 11.51 -7.24
C SER A 56 -16.00 10.63 -5.97
N PRO A 57 -17.04 9.99 -5.40
CA PRO A 57 -16.86 9.08 -4.26
C PRO A 57 -15.97 7.87 -4.57
N HIS A 58 -16.03 7.36 -5.81
CA HIS A 58 -15.21 6.25 -6.26
C HIS A 58 -13.73 6.65 -6.37
N VAL A 59 -13.46 7.82 -6.95
CA VAL A 59 -12.12 8.43 -7.02
C VAL A 59 -11.53 8.62 -5.63
N LEU A 60 -12.31 9.16 -4.68
CA LEU A 60 -11.86 9.33 -3.28
C LEU A 60 -11.51 7.99 -2.61
N LYS A 61 -12.30 6.93 -2.86
CA LYS A 61 -12.00 5.59 -2.36
C LYS A 61 -10.69 5.06 -2.92
N MET A 62 -10.46 5.18 -4.23
CA MET A 62 -9.21 4.72 -4.86
C MET A 62 -8.01 5.55 -4.41
N LYS A 63 -8.18 6.87 -4.25
CA LYS A 63 -7.16 7.74 -3.67
C LYS A 63 -6.76 7.28 -2.26
N GLY A 64 -7.72 6.83 -1.44
CA GLY A 64 -7.45 6.27 -0.12
C GLY A 64 -6.46 5.10 -0.15
N TYR A 65 -6.57 4.20 -1.13
CA TYR A 65 -5.60 3.11 -1.29
C TYR A 65 -4.24 3.61 -1.79
N VAL A 66 -4.21 4.59 -2.69
CA VAL A 66 -2.96 5.21 -3.16
C VAL A 66 -2.22 5.88 -2.00
N ASP A 67 -2.93 6.64 -1.17
CA ASP A 67 -2.39 7.29 0.04
C ASP A 67 -1.91 6.25 1.07
N GLN A 68 -2.59 5.10 1.19
CA GLN A 68 -2.15 4.01 2.05
C GLN A 68 -0.83 3.38 1.55
N LEU A 69 -0.67 3.21 0.23
CA LEU A 69 0.59 2.69 -0.33
C LEU A 69 1.75 3.66 -0.14
N ASP A 70 1.51 4.96 -0.24
CA ASP A 70 2.50 5.99 0.07
C ASP A 70 2.97 5.90 1.54
N ARG A 71 2.03 5.76 2.49
CA ARG A 71 2.34 5.56 3.92
C ARG A 71 3.13 4.29 4.20
N LEU A 72 2.92 3.24 3.41
CA LEU A 72 3.66 1.98 3.51
C LEU A 72 5.05 2.06 2.86
N GLY A 73 5.44 3.20 2.29
CA GLY A 73 6.73 3.40 1.61
C GLY A 73 6.76 2.91 0.16
N PHE A 74 5.60 2.69 -0.45
CA PHE A 74 5.46 2.24 -1.84
C PHE A 74 4.61 3.24 -2.65
N PRO A 75 5.08 4.50 -2.81
CA PRO A 75 4.33 5.50 -3.55
C PRO A 75 4.06 5.06 -4.98
N ILE A 76 2.84 5.32 -5.45
CA ILE A 76 2.44 5.17 -6.85
C ILE A 76 2.51 6.54 -7.52
N SER A 77 3.00 6.60 -8.76
CA SER A 77 3.01 7.85 -9.52
C SER A 77 1.59 8.35 -9.77
N GLN A 78 1.40 9.67 -9.81
CA GLN A 78 0.10 10.28 -10.08
C GLN A 78 -0.50 9.79 -11.42
N GLU A 79 0.34 9.61 -12.43
CA GLU A 79 -0.07 9.07 -13.73
C GLU A 79 -0.64 7.65 -13.61
N LEU A 80 0.09 6.74 -12.95
CA LEU A 80 -0.38 5.36 -12.77
C LEU A 80 -1.64 5.29 -11.91
N ALA A 81 -1.72 6.11 -10.85
CA ALA A 81 -2.93 6.19 -10.02
C ALA A 81 -4.15 6.66 -10.84
N THR A 82 -3.95 7.65 -11.71
CA THR A 82 -4.99 8.15 -12.61
C THR A 82 -5.42 7.08 -13.61
N ASP A 83 -4.48 6.38 -14.24
CA ASP A 83 -4.79 5.29 -15.18
C ASP A 83 -5.57 4.15 -14.51
N LEU A 84 -5.22 3.79 -13.28
CA LEU A 84 -5.94 2.80 -12.49
C LEU A 84 -7.37 3.26 -12.18
N ILE A 85 -7.56 4.53 -11.86
CA ILE A 85 -8.89 5.13 -11.63
C ILE A 85 -9.70 5.09 -12.92
N LEU A 86 -9.18 5.55 -14.05
CA LEU A 86 -9.91 5.54 -15.31
C LEU A 86 -10.29 4.11 -15.75
N ASN A 87 -9.39 3.14 -15.58
CA ASN A 87 -9.64 1.72 -15.89
C ASN A 87 -10.61 1.02 -14.92
N SER A 88 -10.96 1.66 -13.81
CA SER A 88 -11.93 1.12 -12.86
C SER A 88 -13.37 1.56 -13.15
N LEU A 89 -13.56 2.54 -14.03
CA LEU A 89 -14.86 3.03 -14.43
C LEU A 89 -15.55 2.03 -15.37
N PRO A 90 -16.90 1.97 -15.38
CA PRO A 90 -17.65 1.14 -16.32
C PRO A 90 -17.55 1.70 -17.74
N GLU A 91 -17.83 0.84 -18.72
CA GLU A 91 -17.74 1.21 -20.15
C GLU A 91 -18.70 2.34 -20.55
N SER A 92 -19.81 2.50 -19.84
CA SER A 92 -20.74 3.62 -20.02
C SER A 92 -20.12 5.00 -19.75
N TYR A 93 -19.00 5.04 -19.01
CA TYR A 93 -18.23 6.26 -18.73
C TYR A 93 -17.08 6.48 -19.75
N SER A 94 -17.03 5.72 -20.84
CA SER A 94 -16.00 5.86 -21.88
C SER A 94 -15.88 7.30 -22.43
N GLN A 95 -16.98 8.03 -22.58
CA GLN A 95 -16.95 9.43 -23.00
C GLN A 95 -16.23 10.34 -21.98
N PHE A 96 -16.43 10.09 -20.68
CA PHE A 96 -15.71 10.80 -19.62
C PHE A 96 -14.20 10.51 -19.72
N VAL A 97 -13.82 9.25 -19.91
CA VAL A 97 -12.41 8.84 -20.07
C VAL A 97 -11.78 9.49 -21.30
N MET A 98 -12.48 9.51 -22.44
CA MET A 98 -11.99 10.20 -23.65
C MET A 98 -11.81 11.70 -23.43
N ASN A 99 -12.80 12.35 -22.81
CA ASN A 99 -12.73 13.78 -22.51
C ASN A 99 -11.58 14.10 -21.56
N TYR A 100 -11.33 13.26 -20.56
CA TYR A 100 -10.19 13.38 -19.67
C TYR A 100 -8.86 13.29 -20.43
N ASN A 101 -8.70 12.24 -21.25
CA ASN A 101 -7.48 11.99 -22.02
C ASN A 101 -7.17 13.09 -23.04
N MET A 102 -8.19 13.73 -23.64
CA MET A 102 -8.00 14.79 -24.61
C MET A 102 -7.63 16.15 -24.00
N ASN A 103 -7.98 16.40 -22.74
CA ASN A 103 -7.93 17.76 -22.19
C ASN A 103 -6.55 18.25 -21.75
N ASN A 104 -5.47 17.46 -21.84
CA ASN A 104 -4.06 17.85 -21.53
C ASN A 104 -3.82 18.61 -20.20
N MET A 105 -4.82 18.79 -19.35
CA MET A 105 -4.69 19.38 -18.03
C MET A 105 -3.97 18.37 -17.14
N GLU A 106 -3.10 18.88 -16.25
CA GLU A 106 -2.27 18.09 -15.35
C GLU A 106 -3.00 16.82 -14.87
N LYS A 107 -2.55 15.66 -15.38
CA LYS A 107 -3.12 14.35 -15.08
C LYS A 107 -2.88 14.05 -13.60
N SER A 108 -3.83 14.46 -12.78
CA SER A 108 -3.81 14.31 -11.33
C SER A 108 -5.12 13.74 -10.85
N ILE A 109 -5.09 13.00 -9.75
CA ILE A 109 -6.31 12.41 -9.16
C ILE A 109 -7.37 13.47 -8.88
N SER A 110 -6.95 14.70 -8.55
CA SER A 110 -7.83 15.84 -8.28
C SER A 110 -8.71 16.23 -9.48
N SER A 111 -8.24 16.01 -10.71
CA SER A 111 -8.98 16.31 -11.94
C SER A 111 -10.05 15.26 -12.29
N CYS A 112 -10.11 14.15 -11.56
CA CYS A 112 -11.13 13.12 -11.72
C CYS A 112 -12.37 13.33 -10.80
N ILE A 113 -12.31 14.29 -9.86
CA ILE A 113 -13.37 14.60 -8.88
C ILE A 113 -14.42 15.52 -9.50
#